data_AF-I4YIE9-F1
#
_entry.id   AF-I4YIE9-F1
#
_cell.length_a   1.000
_cell.length_b   1.000
_cell.length_c   1.000
_cell.angle_alpha   90.00
_cell.angle_beta   90.00
_cell.angle_gamma   90.00
#
_symmetry.space_group_name_H-M   'P 1'
#
loop_
_entity.id
_entity.type
_entity.pdbx_description
1 polymer ?
#
loop_
_entity_poly.entity_id
_entity_poly.type
_entity_poly.pdbx_seq_one_letter_code
_entity_poly.pdbx_strand_id
1 'polypeptide(L)'
;MNVLIYDGPGTSPTSVRRLQQEMVTNLVDKYSIQLVSPEILANEPWEEHTRAIVIPGGRDLPYLQCLNGKAMRKIKEYVNNGGKYFGVCAGAYFACRSIEFAKNDPQLAIIGDRPLKFVDGVAVGPTFDGFEYNSENGAHLVQLNYNDGSSGGCYLNGGCSFNVDPAKGEVLARYAHDGSIAAYHIGDVVVTGLHPEFSIRALPASMLVVNEDPKSVAKMEQARINHFRKLLGALKLELSPIEESKPKGLLPLVLTSSNAATLTTFVEDLTDKADISEEPKPFNNESGNDSIVLHSSGGYTLRAECDRIAHAHQDPDIDFNKITKHIYVFDQANGIPTSKFNIAAYLSELRSEYVGRLLLYGEAVTSTQTMLDKNTQLLKKCPDGLLALASHQLAGRGRGKNAWVSSSGCLQFSLVLRLDASKAAYVVFVQYLVGLAIIQALKSHTKDLDISLKWPNDIYARKDGKLLKIGGILINSQFIDGQFVLVVGAGVNINNSHPTTCINDLLKDKISIETAMALIAGRLEKMWSVFSRTGFGEYLDDYYEAWLPAIKK
;
A
#
# COMPACT_ATOMS: atom_id res chain seq x y z
N MET A 1 -5.93 -6.12 -13.86
CA MET A 1 -4.67 -6.83 -14.17
C MET A 1 -3.68 -6.59 -13.04
N ASN A 2 -2.86 -7.58 -12.71
CA ASN A 2 -1.93 -7.56 -11.58
C ASN A 2 -0.49 -7.31 -12.04
N VAL A 3 0.30 -6.67 -11.19
CA VAL A 3 1.77 -6.71 -11.28
C VAL A 3 2.24 -7.48 -10.05
N LEU A 4 2.89 -8.61 -10.29
CA LEU A 4 3.33 -9.51 -9.25
C LEU A 4 4.79 -9.22 -8.92
N ILE A 5 5.11 -9.00 -7.65
CA ILE A 5 6.47 -8.84 -7.16
C ILE A 5 6.81 -10.10 -6.36
N TYR A 6 7.90 -10.77 -6.74
CA TYR A 6 8.39 -11.92 -6.00
C TYR A 6 8.83 -11.52 -4.58
N ASP A 7 8.25 -12.17 -3.57
CA ASP A 7 8.59 -12.05 -2.16
C ASP A 7 8.90 -13.45 -1.61
N GLY A 8 10.18 -13.81 -1.61
CA GLY A 8 10.62 -15.15 -1.25
C GLY A 8 12.13 -15.22 -1.02
N PRO A 9 12.67 -16.42 -0.76
CA PRO A 9 14.10 -16.59 -0.52
C PRO A 9 14.92 -16.00 -1.67
N GLY A 10 15.98 -15.28 -1.29
CA GLY A 10 16.84 -14.53 -2.21
C GLY A 10 16.58 -13.05 -2.25
N THR A 11 15.37 -12.56 -1.94
CA THR A 11 15.13 -11.11 -1.94
C THR A 11 15.62 -10.43 -0.67
N SER A 12 16.06 -9.17 -0.78
CA SER A 12 16.20 -8.28 0.39
C SER A 12 14.81 -7.72 0.78
N PRO A 13 14.35 -7.87 2.04
CA PRO A 13 13.06 -7.31 2.48
C PRO A 13 12.93 -5.81 2.20
N THR A 14 14.02 -5.06 2.33
CA THR A 14 14.06 -3.63 2.01
C THR A 14 13.84 -3.41 0.52
N SER A 15 14.53 -4.14 -0.36
CA SER A 15 14.33 -4.02 -1.82
C SER A 15 12.90 -4.36 -2.23
N VAL A 16 12.30 -5.44 -1.69
CA VAL A 16 10.88 -5.80 -1.95
C VAL A 16 9.95 -4.66 -1.55
N ARG A 17 10.11 -4.13 -0.33
CA ARG A 17 9.26 -3.05 0.20
C ARG A 17 9.39 -1.77 -0.63
N ARG A 18 10.61 -1.36 -0.96
CA ARG A 18 10.89 -0.15 -1.77
C ARG A 18 10.33 -0.29 -3.18
N LEU A 19 10.56 -1.44 -3.81
CA LEU A 19 10.03 -1.72 -5.14
C LEU A 19 8.51 -1.77 -5.14
N GLN A 20 7.89 -2.34 -4.11
CA GLN A 20 6.43 -2.31 -3.95
C GLN A 20 5.90 -0.87 -3.85
N GLN A 21 6.53 -0.01 -3.04
CA GLN A 21 6.14 1.40 -2.89
C GLN A 21 6.24 2.16 -4.22
N GLU A 22 7.35 1.97 -4.95
CA GLU A 22 7.57 2.61 -6.24
C GLU A 22 6.60 2.09 -7.32
N MET A 23 6.32 0.78 -7.32
CA MET A 23 5.32 0.20 -8.20
C MET A 23 3.92 0.74 -7.89
N VAL A 24 3.52 0.80 -6.61
CA VAL A 24 2.23 1.41 -6.23
C VAL A 24 2.17 2.87 -6.68
N THR A 25 3.20 3.66 -6.39
CA THR A 25 3.25 5.07 -6.80
C THR A 25 3.06 5.25 -8.31
N ASN A 26 3.71 4.41 -9.11
CA ASN A 26 3.75 4.57 -10.56
C ASN A 26 2.68 3.80 -11.34
N LEU A 27 1.94 2.86 -10.73
CA LEU A 27 1.07 1.93 -11.44
C LEU A 27 -0.33 1.73 -10.81
N VAL A 28 -0.59 2.30 -9.62
CA VAL A 28 -1.82 2.05 -8.85
C VAL A 28 -3.12 2.40 -9.59
N ASP A 29 -3.07 3.35 -10.53
CA ASP A 29 -4.27 3.75 -11.28
C ASP A 29 -4.66 2.74 -12.34
N LYS A 30 -3.86 1.72 -12.60
CA LYS A 30 -4.07 0.75 -13.70
C LYS A 30 -3.90 -0.69 -13.25
N TYR A 31 -3.06 -0.92 -12.26
CA TYR A 31 -2.63 -2.26 -11.87
C TYR A 31 -2.72 -2.47 -10.37
N SER A 32 -3.09 -3.68 -9.96
CA SER A 32 -2.97 -4.12 -8.57
C SER A 32 -1.57 -4.66 -8.34
N ILE A 33 -0.88 -4.17 -7.31
CA ILE A 33 0.48 -4.62 -6.96
C ILE A 33 0.38 -5.70 -5.89
N GLN A 34 0.89 -6.90 -6.16
CA GLN A 34 0.78 -8.05 -5.25
C GLN A 34 2.13 -8.68 -5.00
N LEU A 35 2.41 -9.00 -3.73
CA LEU A 35 3.56 -9.82 -3.37
C LEU A 35 3.20 -11.30 -3.53
N VAL A 36 4.06 -12.08 -4.16
CA VAL A 36 3.84 -13.51 -4.41
C VAL A 36 5.02 -14.36 -3.98
N SER A 37 4.73 -15.47 -3.32
CA SER A 37 5.73 -16.44 -2.89
C SER A 37 6.07 -17.44 -4.01
N PRO A 38 7.18 -18.20 -3.89
CA PRO A 38 7.50 -19.28 -4.82
C PRO A 38 6.35 -20.29 -4.97
N GLU A 39 5.63 -20.59 -3.88
CA GLU A 39 4.53 -21.56 -3.87
C GLU A 39 3.33 -21.05 -4.67
N ILE A 40 2.99 -19.76 -4.56
CA ILE A 40 1.94 -19.12 -5.37
C ILE A 40 2.34 -19.20 -6.84
N LEU A 41 3.59 -18.83 -7.16
CA LEU A 41 4.09 -18.88 -8.54
C LEU A 41 4.08 -20.29 -9.11
N ALA A 42 4.31 -21.31 -8.29
CA ALA A 42 4.25 -22.72 -8.71
C ALA A 42 2.82 -23.23 -8.86
N ASN A 43 1.91 -22.89 -7.95
CA ASN A 43 0.68 -23.66 -7.75
C ASN A 43 -0.61 -22.94 -8.11
N GLU A 44 -0.65 -21.61 -8.06
CA GLU A 44 -1.85 -20.83 -8.35
C GLU A 44 -1.92 -20.40 -9.83
N PRO A 45 -3.12 -20.21 -10.40
CA PRO A 45 -3.31 -19.77 -11.79
C PRO A 45 -3.22 -18.23 -11.89
N TRP A 46 -2.00 -17.70 -11.88
CA TRP A 46 -1.74 -16.26 -11.85
C TRP A 46 -1.53 -15.64 -13.24
N GLU A 47 -1.16 -16.44 -14.23
CA GLU A 47 -0.66 -15.97 -15.53
C GLU A 47 -1.67 -15.12 -16.30
N GLU A 48 -2.93 -15.56 -16.36
CA GLU A 48 -4.01 -14.92 -17.14
C GLU A 48 -4.30 -13.48 -16.68
N HIS A 49 -4.18 -13.23 -15.38
CA HIS A 49 -4.55 -11.95 -14.77
C HIS A 49 -3.33 -11.08 -14.47
N THR A 50 -2.15 -11.48 -14.93
CA THR A 50 -0.88 -10.80 -14.64
C THR A 50 -0.39 -10.04 -15.86
N ARG A 51 -0.03 -8.78 -15.65
CA ARG A 51 0.54 -7.90 -16.67
C ARG A 51 2.07 -7.93 -16.66
N ALA A 52 2.68 -8.02 -15.49
CA ALA A 52 4.12 -8.12 -15.33
C ALA A 52 4.48 -8.94 -14.08
N ILE A 53 5.56 -9.71 -14.18
CA ILE A 53 6.27 -10.28 -13.04
C ILE A 53 7.55 -9.49 -12.80
N VAL A 54 7.80 -9.16 -11.53
CA VAL A 54 8.92 -8.35 -11.08
C VAL A 54 9.76 -9.19 -10.12
N ILE A 55 11.05 -9.36 -10.43
CA ILE A 55 12.00 -10.07 -9.58
C ILE A 55 12.98 -9.04 -8.97
N PRO A 56 12.91 -8.79 -7.65
CA PRO A 56 13.71 -7.77 -6.96
C PRO A 56 15.21 -8.09 -6.87
N GLY A 57 15.97 -7.15 -6.32
CA GLY A 57 17.35 -7.34 -5.94
C GLY A 57 17.54 -8.20 -4.70
N GLY A 58 18.75 -8.74 -4.53
CA GLY A 58 19.09 -9.65 -3.44
C GLY A 58 20.21 -10.63 -3.81
N ARG A 59 19.99 -11.92 -3.58
CA ARG A 59 20.93 -13.01 -3.86
C ARG A 59 20.37 -13.91 -4.95
N ASP A 60 21.19 -14.21 -5.94
CA ASP A 60 20.79 -14.98 -7.12
C ASP A 60 20.59 -16.48 -6.84
N LEU A 61 21.50 -17.16 -6.11
CA LEU A 61 21.43 -18.61 -5.89
C LEU A 61 20.11 -19.08 -5.21
N PRO A 62 19.56 -18.37 -4.20
CA PRO A 62 18.26 -18.75 -3.65
C PRO A 62 17.10 -18.70 -4.67
N TYR A 63 17.15 -17.85 -5.69
CA TYR A 63 16.15 -17.87 -6.76
C TYR A 63 16.20 -19.18 -7.54
N LEU A 64 17.42 -19.67 -7.85
CA LEU A 64 17.60 -20.97 -8.48
C LEU A 64 17.10 -22.12 -7.61
N GLN A 65 17.22 -22.02 -6.29
CA GLN A 65 16.75 -23.05 -5.37
C GLN A 65 15.21 -23.07 -5.27
N CYS A 66 14.59 -21.91 -5.06
CA CYS A 66 13.18 -21.81 -4.70
C CYS A 66 12.23 -21.69 -5.90
N LEU A 67 12.68 -21.12 -7.03
CA LEU A 67 11.86 -21.03 -8.23
C LEU A 67 12.02 -22.25 -9.15
N ASN A 68 12.94 -23.17 -8.86
CA ASN A 68 13.20 -24.32 -9.74
C ASN A 68 11.94 -25.16 -10.02
N GLY A 69 11.94 -25.85 -11.15
CA GLY A 69 10.85 -26.73 -11.57
C GLY A 69 9.62 -25.95 -12.02
N LYS A 70 8.50 -26.12 -11.31
CA LYS A 70 7.18 -25.67 -11.78
C LYS A 70 7.07 -24.15 -11.88
N ALA A 71 7.51 -23.40 -10.87
CA ALA A 71 7.41 -21.93 -10.88
C ALA A 71 8.20 -21.33 -12.05
N MET A 72 9.46 -21.71 -12.22
CA MET A 72 10.31 -21.24 -13.30
C MET A 72 9.79 -21.60 -14.69
N ARG A 73 9.26 -22.81 -14.88
CA ARG A 73 8.62 -23.19 -16.14
C ARG A 73 7.42 -22.28 -16.44
N LYS A 74 6.56 -22.03 -15.45
CA LYS A 74 5.42 -21.11 -15.59
C LYS A 74 5.85 -19.68 -15.90
N ILE A 75 6.87 -19.15 -15.23
CA ILE A 75 7.43 -17.81 -15.50
C ILE A 75 7.93 -17.73 -16.94
N LYS A 76 8.66 -18.75 -17.40
CA LYS A 76 9.21 -18.82 -18.76
C LYS A 76 8.11 -18.89 -19.81
N GLU A 77 7.12 -19.76 -19.62
CA GLU A 77 5.93 -19.88 -20.49
C GLU A 77 5.15 -18.56 -20.53
N TYR A 78 4.91 -17.93 -19.39
CA TYR A 78 4.21 -16.64 -19.29
C TYR A 78 4.90 -15.55 -20.11
N VAL A 79 6.22 -15.37 -19.95
CA VAL A 79 6.97 -14.34 -20.68
C VAL A 79 7.03 -14.65 -22.18
N ASN A 80 7.24 -15.93 -22.56
CA ASN A 80 7.22 -16.34 -23.96
C ASN A 80 5.87 -16.11 -24.64
N ASN A 81 4.78 -16.05 -23.86
CA ASN A 81 3.43 -15.78 -24.33
C ASN A 81 3.05 -14.28 -24.28
N GLY A 82 4.05 -13.38 -24.19
CA GLY A 82 3.84 -11.92 -24.18
C GLY A 82 3.62 -11.31 -22.78
N GLY A 83 3.80 -12.13 -21.73
CA GLY A 83 3.89 -11.66 -20.36
C GLY A 83 5.17 -10.85 -20.13
N LYS A 84 5.10 -9.87 -19.22
CA LYS A 84 6.23 -8.94 -19.01
C LYS A 84 7.11 -9.36 -17.85
N TYR A 85 8.42 -9.18 -18.00
CA TYR A 85 9.41 -9.42 -16.95
C TYR A 85 10.19 -8.16 -16.61
N PHE A 86 10.31 -7.85 -15.33
CA PHE A 86 11.20 -6.81 -14.84
C PHE A 86 12.18 -7.38 -13.81
N GLY A 87 13.47 -7.38 -14.13
CA GLY A 87 14.54 -7.84 -13.24
C GLY A 87 15.36 -6.68 -12.70
N VAL A 88 15.52 -6.62 -11.38
CA VAL A 88 16.36 -5.63 -10.68
C VAL A 88 17.52 -6.36 -10.01
N CYS A 89 18.77 -5.94 -10.25
CA CYS A 89 19.98 -6.50 -9.66
C CYS A 89 20.00 -8.06 -9.75
N ALA A 90 19.89 -8.81 -8.64
CA ALA A 90 19.75 -10.27 -8.62
C ALA A 90 18.70 -10.81 -9.61
N GLY A 91 17.56 -10.13 -9.74
CA GLY A 91 16.52 -10.48 -10.72
C GLY A 91 16.94 -10.23 -12.17
N ALA A 92 17.84 -9.28 -12.43
CA ALA A 92 18.43 -9.08 -13.75
C ALA A 92 19.46 -10.17 -14.10
N TYR A 93 20.32 -10.55 -13.14
CA TYR A 93 21.22 -11.70 -13.31
C TYR A 93 20.44 -12.97 -13.66
N PHE A 94 19.36 -13.25 -12.92
CA PHE A 94 18.52 -14.42 -13.09
C PHE A 94 17.88 -14.53 -14.49
N ALA A 95 17.63 -13.39 -15.14
CA ALA A 95 17.02 -13.32 -16.47
C ALA A 95 18.01 -13.52 -17.63
N CYS A 96 19.30 -13.31 -17.40
CA CYS A 96 20.34 -13.40 -18.42
C CYS A 96 20.66 -14.86 -18.80
N ARG A 97 21.48 -15.07 -19.83
CA ARG A 97 21.92 -16.41 -20.25
C ARG A 97 22.86 -17.01 -19.22
N SER A 98 23.77 -16.19 -18.70
CA SER A 98 24.74 -16.54 -17.67
C SER A 98 25.11 -15.33 -16.81
N ILE A 99 25.72 -15.62 -15.67
CA ILE A 99 26.29 -14.64 -14.73
C ILE A 99 27.80 -14.81 -14.61
N GLU A 100 28.49 -13.69 -14.42
CA GLU A 100 29.85 -13.63 -13.89
C GLU A 100 29.86 -12.63 -12.73
N PHE A 101 29.61 -13.11 -11.51
CA PHE A 101 29.63 -12.30 -10.30
C PHE A 101 30.93 -12.55 -9.52
N ALA A 102 31.63 -11.48 -9.14
CA ALA A 102 32.85 -11.51 -8.34
C ALA A 102 33.87 -12.56 -8.82
N LYS A 103 34.06 -12.67 -10.13
CA LYS A 103 34.84 -13.73 -10.80
C LYS A 103 36.25 -13.94 -10.23
N ASN A 104 36.86 -12.87 -9.72
CA ASN A 104 38.22 -12.88 -9.18
C ASN A 104 38.27 -13.10 -7.67
N ASP A 105 37.13 -13.25 -7.00
CA ASP A 105 37.03 -13.53 -5.56
C ASP A 105 36.48 -14.95 -5.33
N PRO A 106 37.32 -15.91 -4.92
CA PRO A 106 36.87 -17.30 -4.71
C PRO A 106 35.77 -17.48 -3.66
N GLN A 107 35.60 -16.54 -2.73
CA GLN A 107 34.58 -16.62 -1.67
C GLN A 107 33.21 -16.09 -2.14
N LEU A 108 33.22 -15.14 -3.08
CA LEU A 108 32.02 -14.48 -3.59
C LEU A 108 31.63 -14.93 -5.01
N ALA A 109 32.52 -15.63 -5.73
CA ALA A 109 32.33 -15.96 -7.13
C ALA A 109 31.06 -16.77 -7.39
N ILE A 110 30.19 -16.23 -8.25
CA ILE A 110 29.03 -16.94 -8.81
C ILE A 110 29.13 -16.86 -10.33
N ILE A 111 29.50 -17.98 -10.94
CA ILE A 111 29.66 -18.10 -12.40
C ILE A 111 28.79 -19.26 -12.88
N GLY A 112 27.98 -19.03 -13.90
CA GLY A 112 27.27 -20.11 -14.56
C GLY A 112 26.01 -19.69 -15.30
N ASP A 113 25.39 -20.68 -15.93
CA ASP A 113 24.18 -20.50 -16.72
C ASP A 113 22.96 -20.19 -15.84
N ARG A 114 22.01 -19.44 -16.41
CA ARG A 114 20.68 -19.21 -15.81
C ARG A 114 19.59 -19.81 -16.70
N PRO A 115 18.52 -20.37 -16.12
CA PRO A 115 17.53 -21.16 -16.87
C PRO A 115 16.49 -20.32 -17.62
N LEU A 116 16.23 -19.07 -17.20
CA LEU A 116 15.28 -18.19 -17.87
C LEU A 116 15.76 -17.84 -19.27
N LYS A 117 17.02 -17.38 -19.42
CA LYS A 117 17.64 -17.01 -20.69
C LYS A 117 16.79 -16.04 -21.52
N PHE A 118 16.10 -15.12 -20.87
CA PHE A 118 15.31 -14.07 -21.52
C PHE A 118 16.20 -13.06 -22.24
N VAL A 119 17.37 -12.78 -21.66
CA VAL A 119 18.39 -11.92 -22.25
C VAL A 119 19.57 -12.80 -22.70
N ASP A 120 19.83 -12.84 -24.00
CA ASP A 120 20.92 -13.61 -24.61
C ASP A 120 22.29 -12.93 -24.41
N GLY A 121 22.71 -12.78 -23.15
CA GLY A 121 23.98 -12.16 -22.77
C GLY A 121 24.44 -12.54 -21.37
N VAL A 122 25.58 -11.99 -20.98
CA VAL A 122 26.20 -12.22 -19.67
C VAL A 122 25.97 -11.00 -18.78
N ALA A 123 25.40 -11.21 -17.60
CA ALA A 123 25.37 -10.19 -16.56
C ALA A 123 26.66 -10.28 -15.73
N VAL A 124 27.45 -9.20 -15.75
CA VAL A 124 28.78 -9.15 -15.14
C VAL A 124 28.74 -8.20 -13.95
N GLY A 125 29.15 -8.67 -12.78
CA GLY A 125 29.26 -7.81 -11.60
C GLY A 125 30.19 -8.37 -10.52
N PRO A 126 30.22 -7.77 -9.33
CA PRO A 126 29.67 -6.43 -9.07
C PRO A 126 30.32 -5.38 -10.00
N THR A 127 29.57 -4.37 -10.44
CA THR A 127 30.10 -3.33 -11.35
C THR A 127 31.27 -2.56 -10.72
N PHE A 128 31.31 -2.47 -9.40
CA PHE A 128 32.37 -1.81 -8.63
C PHE A 128 32.93 -2.80 -7.59
N ASP A 129 34.24 -2.70 -7.33
CA ASP A 129 34.92 -3.50 -6.33
C ASP A 129 34.50 -3.13 -4.90
N GLY A 130 34.73 -4.04 -3.94
CA GLY A 130 34.47 -3.79 -2.52
C GLY A 130 33.06 -4.16 -2.04
N PHE A 131 32.28 -4.87 -2.85
CA PHE A 131 30.97 -5.40 -2.45
C PHE A 131 31.07 -6.36 -1.27
N GLU A 132 30.16 -6.21 -0.30
CA GLU A 132 30.04 -7.09 0.86
C GLU A 132 28.57 -7.44 1.13
N TYR A 133 28.27 -8.74 1.31
CA TYR A 133 26.91 -9.17 1.61
C TYR A 133 26.42 -8.63 2.97
N ASN A 134 25.15 -8.19 3.00
CA ASN A 134 24.49 -7.63 4.19
C ASN A 134 25.16 -6.35 4.73
N SER A 135 25.88 -5.64 3.86
CA SER A 135 26.58 -4.40 4.17
C SER A 135 26.32 -3.37 3.08
N GLU A 136 26.49 -2.10 3.43
CA GLU A 136 26.49 -0.98 2.48
C GLU A 136 27.91 -0.60 2.04
N ASN A 137 28.92 -1.38 2.48
CA ASN A 137 30.27 -1.29 1.95
C ASN A 137 30.26 -1.67 0.46
N GLY A 138 30.87 -0.82 -0.37
CA GLY A 138 30.83 -0.97 -1.83
C GLY A 138 29.55 -0.45 -2.49
N ALA A 139 28.66 0.22 -1.74
CA ALA A 139 27.54 0.94 -2.34
C ALA A 139 28.01 2.26 -2.99
N HIS A 140 27.44 2.58 -4.15
CA HIS A 140 27.78 3.76 -4.92
C HIS A 140 26.52 4.49 -5.42
N LEU A 141 26.62 5.82 -5.49
CA LEU A 141 25.71 6.62 -6.31
C LEU A 141 26.36 6.77 -7.68
N VAL A 142 25.82 6.09 -8.68
CA VAL A 142 26.44 6.01 -10.00
C VAL A 142 25.78 6.97 -10.96
N GLN A 143 26.59 7.64 -11.78
CA GLN A 143 26.08 8.46 -12.89
C GLN A 143 25.76 7.59 -14.11
N LEU A 144 24.65 7.94 -14.76
CA LEU A 144 24.09 7.26 -15.92
C LEU A 144 24.03 8.22 -17.10
N ASN A 145 24.35 7.70 -18.28
CA ASN A 145 24.16 8.37 -19.56
C ASN A 145 23.00 7.70 -20.32
N TYR A 146 22.15 8.53 -20.93
CA TYR A 146 21.00 8.10 -21.71
C TYR A 146 21.19 8.44 -23.21
N ASN A 147 20.48 7.72 -24.09
CA ASN A 147 20.60 7.92 -25.54
C ASN A 147 20.10 9.29 -26.03
N ASP A 148 19.26 9.97 -25.25
CA ASP A 148 18.78 11.33 -25.53
C ASP A 148 19.77 12.43 -25.10
N GLY A 149 20.97 12.04 -24.66
CA GLY A 149 22.02 12.93 -24.18
C GLY A 149 21.82 13.43 -22.74
N SER A 150 20.71 13.05 -22.08
CA SER A 150 20.51 13.36 -20.67
C SER A 150 21.34 12.44 -19.77
N SER A 151 21.49 12.84 -18.50
CA SER A 151 22.16 12.06 -17.47
C SER A 151 21.33 11.97 -16.18
N GLY A 152 21.63 10.96 -15.36
CA GLY A 152 20.95 10.74 -14.09
C GLY A 152 21.84 10.06 -13.05
N GLY A 153 21.36 9.98 -11.82
CA GLY A 153 22.02 9.26 -10.72
C GLY A 153 21.13 8.13 -10.22
N CYS A 154 21.74 7.00 -9.85
CA CYS A 154 21.01 5.89 -9.23
C CYS A 154 21.88 5.20 -8.18
N TYR A 155 21.25 4.72 -7.11
CA TYR A 155 21.93 3.89 -6.13
C TYR A 155 22.27 2.52 -6.74
N LEU A 156 23.43 1.97 -6.35
CA LEU A 156 23.93 0.66 -6.76
C LEU A 156 24.68 0.01 -5.59
N ASN A 157 24.40 -1.27 -5.33
CA ASN A 157 25.15 -2.11 -4.43
C ASN A 157 25.10 -3.56 -4.96
N GLY A 158 26.25 -4.12 -5.38
CA GLY A 158 26.31 -5.46 -5.99
C GLY A 158 25.68 -5.59 -7.40
N GLY A 159 25.36 -4.48 -8.04
CA GLY A 159 24.77 -4.41 -9.37
C GLY A 159 25.64 -4.97 -10.49
N CYS A 160 25.08 -5.16 -11.69
CA CYS A 160 25.80 -5.64 -12.88
C CYS A 160 25.79 -4.65 -14.04
N SER A 161 26.74 -4.84 -14.95
CA SER A 161 26.61 -4.43 -16.35
C SER A 161 26.22 -5.62 -17.24
N PHE A 162 25.69 -5.32 -18.42
CA PHE A 162 25.23 -6.32 -19.38
C PHE A 162 26.16 -6.40 -20.59
N ASN A 163 26.79 -7.56 -20.79
CA ASN A 163 27.45 -7.91 -22.05
C ASN A 163 26.42 -8.57 -22.99
N VAL A 164 25.72 -7.72 -23.73
CA VAL A 164 24.63 -8.07 -24.67
C VAL A 164 24.89 -7.39 -26.01
N ASP A 165 24.27 -7.91 -27.07
CA ASP A 165 24.26 -7.27 -28.38
C ASP A 165 23.30 -6.05 -28.37
N PRO A 166 23.82 -4.81 -28.48
CA PRO A 166 22.99 -3.61 -28.48
C PRO A 166 22.05 -3.51 -29.69
N ALA A 167 22.27 -4.28 -30.76
CA ALA A 167 21.40 -4.27 -31.93
C ALA A 167 20.13 -5.12 -31.76
N LYS A 168 20.11 -6.06 -30.79
CA LYS A 168 18.97 -6.95 -30.54
C LYS A 168 17.89 -6.36 -29.62
N GLY A 169 18.14 -5.20 -29.02
CA GLY A 169 17.26 -4.59 -28.02
C GLY A 169 17.61 -3.14 -27.79
N GLU A 170 16.92 -2.50 -26.85
CA GLU A 170 17.13 -1.09 -26.52
C GLU A 170 18.04 -0.96 -25.29
N VAL A 171 19.13 -0.20 -25.43
CA VAL A 171 19.97 0.22 -24.31
C VAL A 171 19.28 1.40 -23.61
N LEU A 172 18.76 1.17 -22.41
CA LEU A 172 17.99 2.16 -21.67
C LEU A 172 18.87 3.14 -20.90
N ALA A 173 20.04 2.67 -20.41
CA ALA A 173 21.04 3.45 -19.69
C ALA A 173 22.43 2.83 -19.79
N ARG A 174 23.47 3.66 -19.75
CA ARG A 174 24.87 3.25 -19.64
C ARG A 174 25.50 3.85 -18.39
N TYR A 175 26.45 3.14 -17.78
CA TYR A 175 27.27 3.73 -16.73
C TYR A 175 28.17 4.81 -17.33
N ALA A 176 28.23 5.97 -16.68
CA ALA A 176 29.05 7.08 -17.16
C ALA A 176 30.57 6.81 -17.06
N HIS A 177 30.99 5.91 -16.16
CA HIS A 177 32.39 5.66 -15.87
C HIS A 177 33.13 4.88 -16.98
N ASP A 178 32.47 3.89 -17.60
CA ASP A 178 33.09 2.99 -18.59
C ASP A 178 32.22 2.78 -19.85
N GLY A 179 31.00 3.32 -19.90
CA GLY A 179 30.06 3.16 -21.01
C GLY A 179 29.36 1.80 -21.08
N SER A 180 29.57 0.91 -20.10
CA SER A 180 28.92 -0.39 -20.05
C SER A 180 27.42 -0.26 -19.83
N ILE A 181 26.65 -1.26 -20.28
CA ILE A 181 25.18 -1.19 -20.29
C ILE A 181 24.67 -1.43 -18.87
N ALA A 182 23.94 -0.46 -18.30
CA ALA A 182 23.40 -0.49 -16.94
C ALA A 182 21.93 -0.95 -16.90
N ALA A 183 21.20 -0.74 -18.00
CA ALA A 183 19.82 -1.20 -18.16
C ALA A 183 19.52 -1.53 -19.63
N TYR A 184 18.81 -2.62 -19.87
CA TYR A 184 18.55 -3.16 -21.20
C TYR A 184 17.11 -3.66 -21.33
N HIS A 185 16.51 -3.43 -22.50
CA HIS A 185 15.16 -3.87 -22.85
C HIS A 185 15.20 -4.72 -24.11
N ILE A 186 14.56 -5.89 -24.07
CA ILE A 186 14.40 -6.77 -25.23
C ILE A 186 13.04 -7.46 -25.17
N GLY A 187 12.24 -7.35 -26.23
CA GLY A 187 10.88 -7.92 -26.26
C GLY A 187 9.99 -7.41 -25.12
N ASP A 188 9.53 -8.32 -24.26
CA ASP A 188 8.72 -8.03 -23.05
C ASP A 188 9.54 -8.06 -21.75
N VAL A 189 10.87 -7.93 -21.84
CA VAL A 189 11.81 -8.10 -20.73
C VAL A 189 12.65 -6.84 -20.54
N VAL A 190 12.61 -6.27 -19.35
CA VAL A 190 13.52 -5.21 -18.91
C VAL A 190 14.39 -5.71 -17.78
N VAL A 191 15.68 -5.47 -17.87
CA VAL A 191 16.67 -5.78 -16.83
C VAL A 191 17.46 -4.52 -16.49
N THR A 192 17.73 -4.33 -15.20
CA THR A 192 18.61 -3.27 -14.70
C THR A 192 19.54 -3.81 -13.63
N GLY A 193 20.82 -3.48 -13.73
CA GLY A 193 21.81 -3.76 -12.69
C GLY A 193 21.79 -2.74 -11.56
N LEU A 194 20.98 -1.69 -11.71
CA LEU A 194 20.84 -0.60 -10.75
C LEU A 194 19.75 -0.92 -9.72
N HIS A 195 19.64 -0.06 -8.71
CA HIS A 195 18.61 -0.12 -7.69
C HIS A 195 17.72 1.14 -7.71
N PRO A 196 16.94 1.35 -8.80
CA PRO A 196 16.12 2.54 -8.96
C PRO A 196 14.96 2.60 -7.98
N GLU A 197 14.66 1.52 -7.25
CA GLU A 197 13.67 1.51 -6.17
C GLU A 197 14.12 2.26 -4.91
N PHE A 198 15.43 2.51 -4.76
CA PHE A 198 15.97 3.25 -3.62
C PHE A 198 16.00 4.74 -3.92
N SER A 199 15.15 5.50 -3.23
CA SER A 199 15.21 6.96 -3.23
C SER A 199 16.57 7.41 -2.72
N ILE A 200 17.21 8.36 -3.41
CA ILE A 200 18.53 8.86 -2.97
C ILE A 200 18.43 9.72 -1.71
N ARG A 201 17.21 10.07 -1.31
CA ARG A 201 16.95 10.79 -0.07
C ARG A 201 16.86 9.84 1.14
N ALA A 202 16.84 8.53 0.90
CA ALA A 202 16.73 7.49 1.91
C ALA A 202 17.97 6.61 1.92
N LEU A 203 18.37 6.19 3.12
CA LEU A 203 19.13 5.02 3.43
C LEU A 203 18.72 3.81 2.55
N PRO A 204 19.72 3.04 2.15
CA PRO A 204 21.14 3.33 2.33
C PRO A 204 21.69 4.46 1.43
N ALA A 205 20.97 4.85 0.38
CA ALA A 205 21.47 5.78 -0.64
C ALA A 205 21.76 7.20 -0.14
N SER A 206 21.03 7.71 0.86
CA SER A 206 21.23 9.05 1.42
C SER A 206 22.61 9.22 2.07
N MET A 207 23.22 8.13 2.56
CA MET A 207 24.59 8.16 3.12
C MET A 207 25.64 8.59 2.10
N LEU A 208 25.35 8.41 0.81
CA LEU A 208 26.27 8.70 -0.29
C LEU A 208 26.18 10.16 -0.77
N VAL A 209 25.19 10.92 -0.28
CA VAL A 209 24.95 12.32 -0.67
C VAL A 209 24.94 13.28 0.52
N VAL A 210 25.48 12.87 1.68
CA VAL A 210 25.49 13.68 2.91
C VAL A 210 26.19 15.04 2.72
N ASN A 211 27.15 15.12 1.79
CA ASN A 211 27.90 16.34 1.49
C ASN A 211 27.34 17.12 0.29
N GLU A 212 26.29 16.63 -0.35
CA GLU A 212 25.66 17.29 -1.51
C GLU A 212 24.64 18.34 -1.06
N ASP A 213 24.48 19.41 -1.83
CA ASP A 213 23.47 20.43 -1.51
C ASP A 213 22.03 19.92 -1.78
N PRO A 214 21.01 20.39 -1.02
CA PRO A 214 19.64 19.89 -1.16
C PRO A 214 19.02 20.06 -2.56
N LYS A 215 19.44 21.06 -3.35
CA LYS A 215 18.91 21.26 -4.71
C LYS A 215 19.50 20.23 -5.66
N SER A 216 20.78 19.92 -5.53
CA SER A 216 21.44 18.84 -6.29
C SER A 216 20.83 17.48 -5.98
N VAL A 217 20.59 17.18 -4.70
CA VAL A 217 19.87 15.96 -4.28
C VAL A 217 18.45 15.93 -4.85
N ALA A 218 17.72 17.04 -4.86
CA ALA A 218 16.40 17.08 -5.49
C ALA A 218 16.43 16.79 -7.00
N LYS A 219 17.41 17.34 -7.72
CA LYS A 219 17.59 17.11 -9.16
C LYS A 219 17.96 15.65 -9.44
N MET A 220 18.88 15.07 -8.66
CA MET A 220 19.26 13.67 -8.77
C MET A 220 18.07 12.73 -8.50
N GLU A 221 17.25 13.04 -7.49
CA GLU A 221 16.07 12.22 -7.16
C GLU A 221 15.02 12.28 -8.27
N GLN A 222 14.81 13.46 -8.87
CA GLN A 222 13.93 13.59 -10.02
C GLN A 222 14.45 12.79 -11.22
N ALA A 223 15.76 12.77 -11.44
CA ALA A 223 16.37 11.95 -12.48
C ALA A 223 16.20 10.44 -12.22
N ARG A 224 16.32 9.99 -10.96
CA ARG A 224 16.02 8.60 -10.57
C ARG A 224 14.56 8.24 -10.81
N ILE A 225 13.60 9.09 -10.42
CA ILE A 225 12.17 8.89 -10.67
C ILE A 225 11.90 8.75 -12.18
N ASN A 226 12.47 9.64 -12.98
CA ASN A 226 12.35 9.59 -14.44
C ASN A 226 12.97 8.31 -15.01
N HIS A 227 14.12 7.88 -14.47
CA HIS A 227 14.76 6.62 -14.85
C HIS A 227 13.86 5.42 -14.57
N PHE A 228 13.32 5.31 -13.35
CA PHE A 228 12.42 4.20 -13.00
C PHE A 228 11.18 4.16 -13.89
N ARG A 229 10.55 5.32 -14.15
CA ARG A 229 9.42 5.44 -15.08
C ARG A 229 9.80 5.06 -16.51
N LYS A 230 11.01 5.38 -16.96
CA LYS A 230 11.53 4.95 -18.27
C LYS A 230 11.61 3.42 -18.36
N LEU A 231 12.10 2.74 -17.32
CA LEU A 231 12.14 1.27 -17.26
C LEU A 231 10.74 0.65 -17.36
N LEU A 232 9.77 1.18 -16.60
CA LEU A 232 8.38 0.71 -16.66
C LEU A 232 7.71 1.03 -18.00
N GLY A 233 8.02 2.19 -18.59
CA GLY A 233 7.54 2.62 -19.90
C GLY A 233 8.05 1.74 -21.04
N ALA A 234 9.30 1.27 -20.97
CA ALA A 234 9.87 0.31 -21.92
C ALA A 234 9.10 -1.02 -21.93
N LEU A 235 8.58 -1.43 -20.76
CA LEU A 235 7.64 -2.55 -20.66
C LEU A 235 6.24 -2.23 -21.19
N LYS A 236 5.94 -1.03 -21.68
CA LYS A 236 4.59 -0.63 -22.13
C LYS A 236 3.54 -0.84 -21.02
N LEU A 237 3.92 -0.54 -19.78
CA LEU A 237 2.98 -0.42 -18.66
C LEU A 237 2.38 0.98 -18.67
N GLU A 238 1.07 1.08 -18.46
CA GLU A 238 0.38 2.36 -18.30
C GLU A 238 0.74 2.97 -16.94
N LEU A 239 1.47 4.09 -16.96
CA LEU A 239 1.92 4.74 -15.75
C LEU A 239 0.83 5.65 -15.19
N SER A 240 0.67 5.62 -13.86
CA SER A 240 0.00 6.67 -13.10
C SER A 240 0.61 8.03 -13.45
N PRO A 241 -0.21 9.09 -13.56
CA PRO A 241 0.30 10.45 -13.63
C PRO A 241 1.23 10.72 -12.45
N ILE A 242 2.26 11.54 -12.67
CA ILE A 242 3.03 12.10 -11.57
C ILE A 242 2.11 13.12 -10.92
N GLU A 243 1.25 12.67 -10.01
CA GLU A 243 0.44 13.59 -9.22
C GLU A 243 1.37 14.32 -8.24
N GLU A 244 1.53 15.62 -8.43
CA GLU A 244 2.14 16.50 -7.40
C GLU A 244 1.35 16.45 -6.07
N SER A 245 0.13 15.91 -6.08
CA SER A 245 -0.84 15.93 -4.98
C SER A 245 -0.93 14.66 -4.12
N LYS A 246 -0.22 13.56 -4.43
CA LYS A 246 -0.14 12.43 -3.50
C LYS A 246 0.72 12.83 -2.29
N PRO A 247 0.21 12.76 -1.05
CA PRO A 247 0.99 13.12 0.11
C PRO A 247 2.23 12.22 0.20
N LYS A 248 3.42 12.83 0.21
CA LYS A 248 4.70 12.13 0.28
C LYS A 248 5.01 11.58 1.68
N GLY A 249 4.11 11.80 2.65
CA GLY A 249 4.20 11.34 4.02
C GLY A 249 2.84 11.44 4.73
N LEU A 250 2.83 11.18 6.03
CA LEU A 250 1.62 11.33 6.84
C LEU A 250 1.21 12.80 6.91
N LEU A 251 -0.09 13.04 6.94
CA LEU A 251 -0.68 14.36 7.17
C LEU A 251 -1.34 14.42 8.55
N PRO A 252 -1.59 15.63 9.09
CA PRO A 252 -2.29 15.79 10.35
C PRO A 252 -3.64 15.07 10.34
N LEU A 253 -4.02 14.56 11.52
CA LEU A 253 -5.32 13.97 11.76
C LEU A 253 -6.28 15.04 12.27
N VAL A 254 -7.55 14.90 11.91
CA VAL A 254 -8.66 15.72 12.38
C VAL A 254 -9.52 14.85 13.28
N LEU A 255 -9.79 15.30 14.49
CA LEU A 255 -10.76 14.69 15.39
C LEU A 255 -11.95 15.63 15.55
N THR A 256 -13.15 15.16 15.26
CA THR A 256 -14.37 15.94 15.41
C THR A 256 -15.57 15.04 15.69
N SER A 257 -16.71 15.63 16.04
CA SER A 257 -17.93 14.89 16.30
C SER A 257 -19.17 15.70 15.95
N SER A 258 -20.25 15.03 15.53
CA SER A 258 -21.58 15.66 15.51
C SER A 258 -22.21 15.79 16.90
N ASN A 259 -21.58 15.21 17.94
CA ASN A 259 -21.97 15.32 19.34
C ASN A 259 -20.80 15.93 20.14
N ALA A 260 -20.96 17.20 20.53
CA ALA A 260 -19.94 17.95 21.26
C ALA A 260 -19.60 17.31 22.62
N ALA A 261 -20.59 16.78 23.35
CA ALA A 261 -20.34 16.14 24.64
C ALA A 261 -19.45 14.89 24.48
N THR A 262 -19.73 14.05 23.48
CA THR A 262 -18.88 12.88 23.17
C THR A 262 -17.45 13.28 22.81
N LEU A 263 -17.28 14.37 22.05
CA LEU A 263 -15.95 14.88 21.69
C LEU A 263 -15.19 15.35 22.93
N THR A 264 -15.83 16.18 23.76
CA THR A 264 -15.24 16.71 25.00
C THR A 264 -14.83 15.57 25.93
N THR A 265 -15.72 14.62 26.21
CA THR A 265 -15.40 13.47 27.07
C THR A 265 -14.26 12.65 26.52
N PHE A 266 -14.24 12.37 25.21
CA PHE A 266 -13.15 11.60 24.62
C PHE A 266 -11.81 12.32 24.67
N VAL A 267 -11.79 13.64 24.45
CA VAL A 267 -10.56 14.45 24.56
C VAL A 267 -10.06 14.47 26.00
N GLU A 268 -10.94 14.71 26.97
CA GLU A 268 -10.61 14.67 28.40
C GLU A 268 -10.06 13.31 28.82
N ASP A 269 -10.67 12.22 28.36
CA ASP A 269 -10.19 10.86 28.63
C ASP A 269 -8.81 10.63 28.00
N LEU A 270 -8.56 11.09 26.77
CA LEU A 270 -7.26 10.95 26.11
C LEU A 270 -6.15 11.72 26.82
N THR A 271 -6.42 12.94 27.28
CA THR A 271 -5.42 13.82 27.89
C THR A 271 -5.29 13.67 29.41
N ASP A 272 -5.98 12.70 30.00
CA ASP A 272 -6.13 12.58 31.45
C ASP A 272 -6.57 13.92 32.09
N LYS A 273 -7.50 14.60 31.39
CA LYS A 273 -8.09 15.91 31.71
C LYS A 273 -7.14 17.10 31.63
N ALA A 274 -5.98 16.96 30.98
CA ALA A 274 -5.13 18.10 30.67
C ALA A 274 -5.78 18.99 29.59
N ASP A 275 -5.60 20.31 29.73
CA ASP A 275 -6.08 21.29 28.76
C ASP A 275 -5.21 21.26 27.49
N ILE A 276 -5.84 21.00 26.34
CA ILE A 276 -5.18 20.95 25.03
C ILE A 276 -4.98 22.34 24.39
N SER A 277 -5.47 23.40 25.04
CA SER A 277 -5.21 24.78 24.65
C SER A 277 -3.89 25.34 25.22
N GLU A 278 -3.27 24.63 26.17
CA GLU A 278 -1.91 24.89 26.69
C GLU A 278 -0.84 24.12 25.88
N GLU A 279 0.42 24.06 26.35
CA GLU A 279 1.48 23.29 25.68
C GLU A 279 1.07 21.82 25.46
N PRO A 280 1.03 21.33 24.20
CA PRO A 280 0.54 19.99 23.89
C PRO A 280 1.41 18.92 24.54
N LYS A 281 0.81 18.08 25.39
CA LYS A 281 1.48 16.91 25.97
C LYS A 281 1.28 15.67 25.10
N PRO A 282 2.33 14.88 24.84
CA PRO A 282 2.17 13.62 24.13
C PRO A 282 1.40 12.62 24.98
N PHE A 283 0.38 12.02 24.39
CA PHE A 283 -0.19 10.77 24.84
C PHE A 283 0.85 9.67 24.59
N ASN A 284 1.57 9.29 25.65
CA ASN A 284 2.61 8.26 25.57
C ASN A 284 1.97 6.87 25.61
N ASN A 285 2.09 6.15 24.50
CA ASN A 285 1.86 4.72 24.50
C ASN A 285 3.14 4.03 25.02
N GLU A 286 3.08 3.41 26.20
CA GLU A 286 4.21 2.68 26.81
C GLU A 286 4.81 1.58 25.91
N SER A 287 4.09 1.18 24.86
CA SER A 287 4.55 0.19 23.87
C SER A 287 5.47 0.75 22.76
N GLY A 288 5.77 2.05 22.76
CA GLY A 288 6.79 2.67 21.89
C GLY A 288 6.46 2.72 20.39
N ASN A 289 5.24 2.37 19.98
CA ASN A 289 4.90 2.16 18.58
C ASN A 289 4.19 3.33 17.88
N ASP A 290 3.64 4.32 18.60
CA ASP A 290 3.17 5.61 18.06
C ASP A 290 3.10 6.63 19.22
N SER A 291 3.66 7.83 19.02
CA SER A 291 3.42 8.98 19.90
C SER A 291 2.26 9.80 19.32
N ILE A 292 1.30 10.21 20.13
CA ILE A 292 0.15 11.00 19.68
C ILE A 292 0.15 12.32 20.43
N VAL A 293 -0.02 13.44 19.73
CA VAL A 293 -0.17 14.77 20.35
C VAL A 293 -1.50 15.36 19.90
N LEU A 294 -2.31 15.77 20.87
CA LEU A 294 -3.57 16.45 20.63
C LEU A 294 -3.36 17.97 20.64
N HIS A 295 -3.99 18.65 19.70
CA HIS A 295 -3.92 20.09 19.52
C HIS A 295 -5.34 20.65 19.50
N SER A 296 -5.56 21.78 20.18
CA SER A 296 -6.74 22.60 19.94
C SER A 296 -6.68 23.21 18.53
N SER A 297 -7.82 23.34 17.83
CA SER A 297 -7.89 24.02 16.53
C SER A 297 -7.70 25.54 16.62
N GLY A 298 -7.72 26.12 17.83
CA GLY A 298 -7.56 27.56 18.05
C GLY A 298 -6.17 28.06 17.65
N GLY A 299 -6.09 28.89 16.59
CA GLY A 299 -4.89 29.65 16.25
C GLY A 299 -4.07 29.16 15.04
N TYR A 300 -4.45 28.08 14.36
CA TYR A 300 -3.70 27.53 13.22
C TYR A 300 -4.58 27.23 12.01
N THR A 301 -3.97 27.17 10.82
CA THR A 301 -4.63 26.61 9.62
C THR A 301 -4.11 25.19 9.39
N LEU A 302 -5.01 24.22 9.24
CA LEU A 302 -4.66 22.83 8.93
C LEU A 302 -3.73 22.75 7.70
N ARG A 303 -3.86 23.68 6.75
CA ARG A 303 -3.02 23.76 5.57
C ARG A 303 -1.55 24.06 5.89
N ALA A 304 -1.28 25.07 6.71
CA ALA A 304 0.10 25.39 7.11
C ALA A 304 0.76 24.22 7.85
N GLU A 305 -0.05 23.48 8.61
CA GLU A 305 0.40 22.32 9.34
C GLU A 305 0.64 21.09 8.45
N CYS A 306 -0.21 20.87 7.46
CA CYS A 306 0.04 19.90 6.40
C CYS A 306 1.39 20.19 5.71
N ASP A 307 1.67 21.45 5.38
CA ASP A 307 2.93 21.83 4.73
C ASP A 307 4.13 21.62 5.67
N ARG A 308 4.00 21.95 6.96
CA ARG A 308 5.03 21.72 8.00
C ARG A 308 5.35 20.24 8.18
N ILE A 309 4.33 19.42 8.39
CA ILE A 309 4.46 17.98 8.65
C ILE A 309 4.92 17.25 7.38
N ALA A 310 4.37 17.57 6.21
CA ALA A 310 4.82 17.00 4.94
C ALA A 310 6.29 17.35 4.66
N HIS A 311 6.75 18.54 5.06
CA HIS A 311 8.17 18.91 4.96
C HIS A 311 9.06 18.11 5.91
N ALA A 312 8.59 17.84 7.14
CA ALA A 312 9.31 17.00 8.09
C ALA A 312 9.39 15.52 7.64
N HIS A 313 8.43 15.06 6.83
CA HIS A 313 8.36 13.68 6.33
C HIS A 313 9.06 13.49 4.97
N GLN A 314 10.01 14.35 4.61
CA GLN A 314 10.77 14.22 3.35
C GLN A 314 11.86 13.14 3.39
N ASP A 315 12.19 12.62 4.58
CA ASP A 315 13.06 11.46 4.75
C ASP A 315 12.32 10.20 4.25
N PRO A 316 12.81 9.50 3.21
CA PRO A 316 12.15 8.32 2.71
C PRO A 316 12.39 7.06 3.57
N ASP A 317 13.30 7.05 4.56
CA ASP A 317 13.38 5.96 5.56
C ASP A 317 12.58 6.21 6.81
N ILE A 318 11.86 7.31 6.84
CA ILE A 318 11.04 7.64 7.98
C ILE A 318 10.16 6.43 8.32
N ASP A 319 10.41 5.87 9.49
CA ASP A 319 9.59 4.79 10.00
C ASP A 319 8.27 5.43 10.40
N PHE A 320 7.30 5.38 9.50
CA PHE A 320 6.00 5.98 9.73
C PHE A 320 5.30 5.50 11.01
N ASN A 321 5.73 4.37 11.60
CA ASN A 321 5.25 3.94 12.92
C ASN A 321 5.88 4.79 14.04
N LYS A 322 7.16 5.18 13.94
CA LYS A 322 7.81 5.99 14.99
C LYS A 322 7.49 7.48 14.95
N ILE A 323 6.85 7.95 13.88
CA ILE A 323 6.47 9.36 13.74
C ILE A 323 5.45 9.74 14.82
N THR A 324 5.56 10.94 15.39
CA THR A 324 4.49 11.49 16.23
C THR A 324 3.29 11.88 15.39
N LYS A 325 2.10 11.33 15.70
CA LYS A 325 0.84 11.65 15.04
C LYS A 325 0.22 12.88 15.70
N HIS A 326 -0.05 13.90 14.91
CA HIS A 326 -0.69 15.13 15.37
C HIS A 326 -2.20 15.05 15.10
N ILE A 327 -3.01 15.15 16.15
CA ILE A 327 -4.48 15.17 16.07
C ILE A 327 -4.97 16.58 16.41
N TYR A 328 -5.65 17.22 15.48
CA TYR A 328 -6.28 18.53 15.66
C TYR A 328 -7.76 18.35 15.97
N VAL A 329 -8.20 18.85 17.11
CA VAL A 329 -9.57 18.72 17.61
C VAL A 329 -10.40 19.90 17.11
N PHE A 330 -11.49 19.61 16.39
CA PHE A 330 -12.46 20.60 15.92
C PHE A 330 -13.82 20.34 16.56
N ASP A 331 -14.35 21.34 17.25
CA ASP A 331 -15.67 21.34 17.88
C ASP A 331 -16.82 21.36 16.86
N GLN A 332 -16.58 21.95 15.70
CA GLN A 332 -17.52 22.04 14.60
C GLN A 332 -16.94 21.48 13.30
N ALA A 333 -17.78 20.77 12.56
CA ALA A 333 -17.43 20.19 11.27
C ALA A 333 -17.34 21.23 10.14
N ASN A 334 -18.07 22.34 10.27
CA ASN A 334 -18.09 23.39 9.26
C ASN A 334 -16.76 24.14 9.24
N GLY A 335 -16.16 24.26 8.05
CA GLY A 335 -14.91 24.99 7.88
C GLY A 335 -13.64 24.18 8.10
N ILE A 336 -13.73 22.87 8.39
CA ILE A 336 -12.54 22.00 8.41
C ILE A 336 -12.03 21.84 6.96
N PRO A 337 -10.84 22.33 6.61
CA PRO A 337 -10.37 22.45 5.23
C PRO A 337 -9.77 21.12 4.75
N THR A 338 -10.64 20.14 4.51
CA THR A 338 -10.29 18.81 3.99
C THR A 338 -10.48 18.78 2.48
N SER A 339 -9.50 18.24 1.73
CA SER A 339 -9.52 18.32 0.25
C SER A 339 -10.12 17.10 -0.44
N LYS A 340 -10.18 15.95 0.26
CA LYS A 340 -10.57 14.65 -0.30
C LYS A 340 -11.83 14.03 0.31
N PHE A 341 -12.32 14.55 1.43
CA PHE A 341 -13.52 14.06 2.11
C PHE A 341 -14.22 15.21 2.84
N ASN A 342 -15.45 15.55 2.47
CA ASN A 342 -16.21 16.63 3.09
C ASN A 342 -16.89 16.16 4.38
N ILE A 343 -16.25 16.44 5.52
CA ILE A 343 -16.72 16.03 6.84
C ILE A 343 -18.12 16.61 7.16
N ALA A 344 -18.37 17.87 6.81
CA ALA A 344 -19.67 18.52 7.07
C ALA A 344 -20.80 17.84 6.29
N ALA A 345 -20.57 17.52 5.01
CA ALA A 345 -21.52 16.78 4.19
C ALA A 345 -21.81 15.40 4.78
N TYR A 346 -20.76 14.64 5.13
CA TYR A 346 -20.89 13.33 5.78
C TYR A 346 -21.75 13.39 7.05
N LEU A 347 -21.42 14.30 7.98
CA LEU A 347 -22.16 14.42 9.23
C LEU A 347 -23.60 14.91 9.04
N SER A 348 -23.86 15.72 8.00
CA SER A 348 -25.23 16.18 7.66
C SER A 348 -26.13 15.05 7.15
N GLU A 349 -25.53 14.03 6.51
CA GLU A 349 -26.23 12.86 5.97
C GLU A 349 -26.28 11.68 6.95
N LEU A 350 -25.44 11.70 7.98
CA LEU A 350 -25.38 10.66 9.00
C LEU A 350 -26.72 10.55 9.76
N ARG A 351 -27.20 9.32 9.92
CA ARG A 351 -28.48 9.01 10.60
C ARG A 351 -28.33 8.07 11.79
N SER A 352 -27.12 7.60 12.07
CA SER A 352 -26.78 6.80 13.25
C SER A 352 -26.85 7.65 14.54
N GLU A 353 -27.12 6.97 15.65
CA GLU A 353 -27.16 7.54 17.00
C GLU A 353 -25.78 7.72 17.60
N TYR A 354 -24.82 6.83 17.31
CA TYR A 354 -23.46 6.87 17.85
C TYR A 354 -22.39 6.38 16.87
N VAL A 355 -22.67 5.38 16.02
CA VAL A 355 -21.69 4.83 15.07
C VAL A 355 -21.29 5.90 14.06
N GLY A 356 -19.99 6.19 13.98
CA GLY A 356 -19.44 7.14 13.02
C GLY A 356 -19.65 8.60 13.34
N ARG A 357 -20.23 8.93 14.51
CA ARG A 357 -20.39 10.31 14.94
C ARG A 357 -19.09 10.94 15.42
N LEU A 358 -18.31 10.20 16.21
CA LEU A 358 -16.94 10.58 16.57
C LEU A 358 -16.01 10.13 15.45
N LEU A 359 -15.46 11.09 14.71
CA LEU A 359 -14.67 10.88 13.51
C LEU A 359 -13.22 11.28 13.75
N LEU A 360 -12.31 10.34 13.52
CA LEU A 360 -10.88 10.57 13.34
C LEU A 360 -10.55 10.46 11.85
N TYR A 361 -10.37 11.59 11.18
CA TYR A 361 -10.08 11.66 9.75
C TYR A 361 -8.59 11.96 9.49
N GLY A 362 -8.00 11.31 8.50
CA GLY A 362 -6.66 11.66 7.99
C GLY A 362 -6.62 11.63 6.47
N GLU A 363 -6.05 12.67 5.84
CA GLU A 363 -5.94 12.67 4.38
C GLU A 363 -4.89 11.65 3.90
N ALA A 364 -3.77 11.52 4.60
CA ALA A 364 -2.80 10.45 4.41
C ALA A 364 -2.33 9.89 5.76
N VAL A 365 -2.53 8.59 5.93
CA VAL A 365 -2.15 7.84 7.14
C VAL A 365 -1.36 6.57 6.77
N THR A 366 -0.77 5.87 7.74
CA THR A 366 -0.20 4.54 7.49
C THR A 366 -1.30 3.55 7.16
N SER A 367 -2.18 3.29 8.12
CA SER A 367 -3.42 2.53 7.98
C SER A 367 -4.35 2.88 9.13
N THR A 368 -5.63 3.11 8.82
CA THR A 368 -6.69 3.29 9.83
C THR A 368 -6.75 2.11 10.82
N GLN A 369 -6.53 0.89 10.31
CA GLN A 369 -6.51 -0.33 11.12
C GLN A 369 -5.32 -0.33 12.09
N THR A 370 -4.11 -0.07 11.59
CA THR A 370 -2.87 -0.10 12.38
C THR A 370 -2.87 0.97 13.47
N MET A 371 -3.35 2.17 13.15
CA MET A 371 -3.46 3.27 14.11
C MET A 371 -4.30 2.92 15.33
N LEU A 372 -5.27 2.00 15.19
CA LEU A 372 -6.10 1.55 16.30
C LEU A 372 -5.56 0.25 16.91
N ASP A 373 -5.28 -0.78 16.10
CA ASP A 373 -4.98 -2.12 16.61
C ASP A 373 -3.58 -2.27 17.22
N LYS A 374 -2.61 -1.43 16.83
CA LYS A 374 -1.26 -1.40 17.44
C LYS A 374 -1.13 -0.42 18.59
N ASN A 375 -2.17 0.38 18.86
CA ASN A 375 -2.20 1.33 19.97
C ASN A 375 -3.20 0.92 21.03
N THR A 376 -2.89 -0.14 21.79
CA THR A 376 -3.80 -0.70 22.80
C THR A 376 -4.26 0.35 23.83
N GLN A 377 -3.40 1.29 24.22
CA GLN A 377 -3.79 2.38 25.15
C GLN A 377 -4.79 3.35 24.53
N LEU A 378 -4.60 3.74 23.27
CA LEU A 378 -5.57 4.54 22.52
C LEU A 378 -6.88 3.76 22.37
N LEU A 379 -6.80 2.52 21.90
CA LEU A 379 -7.94 1.65 21.65
C LEU A 379 -8.79 1.42 22.89
N LYS A 380 -8.15 1.29 24.07
CA LYS A 380 -8.84 1.17 25.36
C LYS A 380 -9.71 2.40 25.65
N LYS A 381 -9.21 3.61 25.33
CA LYS A 381 -9.92 4.89 25.50
C LYS A 381 -10.94 5.18 24.37
N CYS A 382 -10.83 4.55 23.20
CA CYS A 382 -11.80 4.74 22.11
C CYS A 382 -13.22 4.26 22.50
N PRO A 383 -14.25 5.11 22.36
CA PRO A 383 -15.63 4.70 22.62
C PRO A 383 -16.16 3.75 21.54
N ASP A 384 -17.24 3.04 21.87
CA ASP A 384 -17.99 2.25 20.88
C ASP A 384 -18.50 3.17 19.76
N GLY A 385 -18.35 2.73 18.51
CA GLY A 385 -18.77 3.50 17.33
C GLY A 385 -17.78 4.56 16.84
N LEU A 386 -16.58 4.72 17.43
CA LEU A 386 -15.55 5.62 16.87
C LEU A 386 -15.16 5.18 15.45
N LEU A 387 -15.17 6.11 14.50
CA LEU A 387 -14.81 5.89 13.10
C LEU A 387 -13.48 6.57 12.78
N ALA A 388 -12.48 5.80 12.37
CA ALA A 388 -11.26 6.29 11.76
C ALA A 388 -11.35 6.18 10.23
N LEU A 389 -11.28 7.29 9.49
CA LEU A 389 -11.41 7.32 8.03
C LEU A 389 -10.17 7.91 7.38
N ALA A 390 -9.72 7.34 6.26
CA ALA A 390 -8.61 7.89 5.51
C ALA A 390 -8.88 8.00 4.02
N SER A 391 -8.42 9.10 3.42
CA SER A 391 -8.43 9.27 1.97
C SER A 391 -7.31 8.47 1.31
N HIS A 392 -6.14 8.42 1.94
CA HIS A 392 -5.00 7.62 1.52
C HIS A 392 -4.36 6.85 2.67
N GLN A 393 -4.10 5.57 2.46
CA GLN A 393 -3.31 4.70 3.34
C GLN A 393 -2.00 4.33 2.64
N LEU A 394 -0.87 4.77 3.20
CA LEU A 394 0.47 4.48 2.68
C LEU A 394 0.89 3.02 2.88
N ALA A 395 0.28 2.35 3.86
CA ALA A 395 0.52 0.96 4.22
C ALA A 395 -0.80 0.23 4.53
N GLY A 396 -1.79 0.39 3.65
CA GLY A 396 -3.09 -0.25 3.78
C GLY A 396 -2.98 -1.77 3.95
N ARG A 397 -3.73 -2.35 4.87
CA ARG A 397 -3.63 -3.77 5.24
C ARG A 397 -4.78 -4.59 4.67
N GLY A 398 -4.45 -5.76 4.13
CA GLY A 398 -5.38 -6.84 3.85
C GLY A 398 -5.17 -8.03 4.79
N ARG A 399 -5.87 -9.13 4.54
CA ARG A 399 -5.72 -10.36 5.33
C ARG A 399 -4.39 -11.06 5.05
N GLY A 400 -3.71 -11.55 6.08
CA GLY A 400 -2.41 -12.21 5.96
C GLY A 400 -1.31 -11.22 5.56
N LYS A 401 -0.56 -11.54 4.51
CA LYS A 401 0.48 -10.65 3.94
C LYS A 401 -0.04 -9.69 2.86
N ASN A 402 -1.34 -9.72 2.55
CA ASN A 402 -1.90 -8.88 1.50
C ASN A 402 -1.93 -7.40 1.94
N ALA A 403 -1.70 -6.50 0.99
CA ALA A 403 -1.89 -5.06 1.18
C ALA A 403 -3.22 -4.61 0.57
N TRP A 404 -3.82 -3.57 1.15
CA TRP A 404 -4.94 -2.86 0.53
C TRP A 404 -4.40 -1.72 -0.32
N VAL A 405 -4.79 -1.69 -1.59
CA VAL A 405 -4.37 -0.67 -2.56
C VAL A 405 -5.26 0.56 -2.40
N SER A 406 -4.69 1.64 -1.87
CA SER A 406 -5.39 2.87 -1.52
C SER A 406 -5.45 3.90 -2.67
N SER A 407 -6.09 3.54 -3.78
CA SER A 407 -6.32 4.47 -4.91
C SER A 407 -7.21 5.65 -4.50
N SER A 408 -7.01 6.83 -5.10
CA SER A 408 -7.91 7.98 -4.86
C SER A 408 -9.34 7.62 -5.23
N GLY A 409 -10.30 7.91 -4.36
CA GLY A 409 -11.71 7.54 -4.55
C GLY A 409 -12.17 6.27 -3.83
N CYS A 410 -11.27 5.55 -3.15
CA CYS A 410 -11.66 4.45 -2.25
C CYS A 410 -12.25 5.00 -0.95
N LEU A 411 -13.38 4.45 -0.49
CA LEU A 411 -13.83 4.60 0.89
C LEU A 411 -13.06 3.61 1.76
N GLN A 412 -12.26 4.11 2.71
CA GLN A 412 -11.41 3.28 3.57
C GLN A 412 -11.52 3.75 5.01
N PHE A 413 -11.93 2.85 5.89
CA PHE A 413 -12.16 3.19 7.29
C PHE A 413 -11.91 2.02 8.23
N SER A 414 -11.76 2.33 9.51
CA SER A 414 -11.80 1.38 10.62
C SER A 414 -12.80 1.87 11.67
N LEU A 415 -13.63 0.97 12.18
CA LEU A 415 -14.62 1.26 13.21
C LEU A 415 -14.29 0.49 14.49
N VAL A 416 -14.38 1.14 15.65
CA VAL A 416 -14.27 0.47 16.95
C VAL A 416 -15.65 -0.02 17.37
N LEU A 417 -15.80 -1.33 17.54
CA LEU A 417 -17.02 -1.95 18.07
C LEU A 417 -16.72 -2.75 19.33
N ARG A 418 -17.61 -2.74 20.32
CA ARG A 418 -17.44 -3.45 21.59
C ARG A 418 -18.50 -4.50 21.82
N LEU A 419 -18.05 -5.68 22.25
CA LEU A 419 -18.92 -6.80 22.55
C LEU A 419 -18.56 -7.41 23.91
N ASP A 420 -19.57 -7.68 24.73
CA ASP A 420 -19.37 -8.27 26.06
C ASP A 420 -18.73 -9.67 25.99
N ALA A 421 -17.93 -10.05 26.99
CA ALA A 421 -17.29 -11.37 27.07
C ALA A 421 -18.28 -12.53 26.94
N SER A 422 -19.51 -12.40 27.47
CA SER A 422 -20.56 -13.42 27.38
C SER A 422 -20.98 -13.73 25.94
N LYS A 423 -20.63 -12.87 24.99
CA LYS A 423 -21.00 -12.98 23.57
C LYS A 423 -19.82 -13.39 22.68
N ALA A 424 -18.77 -14.00 23.25
CA ALA A 424 -17.57 -14.45 22.52
C ALA A 424 -17.86 -15.19 21.20
N ALA A 425 -18.89 -16.05 21.19
CA ALA A 425 -19.28 -16.84 20.02
C ALA A 425 -19.74 -15.97 18.82
N TYR A 426 -20.14 -14.72 19.05
CA TYR A 426 -20.61 -13.84 17.97
C TYR A 426 -19.45 -13.19 17.22
N VAL A 427 -18.27 -13.05 17.84
CA VAL A 427 -17.11 -12.34 17.27
C VAL A 427 -16.76 -12.84 15.85
N VAL A 428 -16.84 -14.14 15.60
CA VAL A 428 -16.53 -14.74 14.29
C VAL A 428 -17.48 -14.29 13.17
N PHE A 429 -18.69 -13.86 13.52
CA PHE A 429 -19.72 -13.45 12.55
C PHE A 429 -19.70 -11.96 12.20
N VAL A 430 -18.94 -11.15 12.95
CA VAL A 430 -18.89 -9.69 12.78
C VAL A 430 -18.49 -9.30 11.36
N GLN A 431 -17.53 -10.01 10.76
CA GLN A 431 -17.10 -9.74 9.38
C GLN A 431 -18.23 -9.90 8.35
N TYR A 432 -19.14 -10.86 8.56
CA TYR A 432 -20.27 -11.10 7.67
C TYR A 432 -21.36 -10.04 7.86
N LEU A 433 -21.61 -9.65 9.12
CA LEU A 433 -22.53 -8.58 9.46
C LEU A 433 -22.11 -7.27 8.80
N VAL A 434 -20.83 -6.91 8.89
CA VAL A 434 -20.28 -5.70 8.29
C VAL A 434 -20.38 -5.74 6.77
N GLY A 435 -20.06 -6.88 6.14
CA GLY A 435 -20.20 -7.01 4.69
C GLY A 435 -21.63 -6.89 4.22
N LEU A 436 -22.56 -7.51 4.93
CA LEU A 436 -23.98 -7.41 4.64
C LEU A 436 -24.49 -5.97 4.83
N ALA A 437 -24.06 -5.29 5.90
CA ALA A 437 -24.41 -3.89 6.16
C ALA A 437 -23.92 -2.97 5.03
N ILE A 438 -22.70 -3.18 4.52
CA ILE A 438 -22.18 -2.42 3.37
C ILE A 438 -23.04 -2.65 2.12
N ILE A 439 -23.39 -3.90 1.82
CA ILE A 439 -24.24 -4.22 0.66
C ILE A 439 -25.62 -3.58 0.79
N GLN A 440 -26.28 -3.75 1.94
CA GLN A 440 -27.62 -3.19 2.18
C GLN A 440 -27.60 -1.66 2.15
N ALA A 441 -26.55 -1.02 2.65
CA ALA A 441 -26.38 0.42 2.60
C ALA A 441 -26.25 0.92 1.15
N LEU A 442 -25.37 0.32 0.34
CA LEU A 442 -25.16 0.74 -1.05
C LEU A 442 -26.39 0.47 -1.93
N LYS A 443 -27.05 -0.69 -1.75
CA LYS A 443 -28.32 -1.01 -2.44
C LYS A 443 -29.49 -0.10 -2.04
N SER A 444 -29.40 0.58 -0.88
CA SER A 444 -30.43 1.55 -0.48
C SER A 444 -30.39 2.85 -1.29
N HIS A 445 -29.24 3.17 -1.90
CA HIS A 445 -29.10 4.29 -2.84
C HIS A 445 -29.70 3.95 -4.21
N THR A 446 -29.52 2.71 -4.67
CA THR A 446 -30.16 2.20 -5.90
C THR A 446 -30.29 0.68 -5.92
N LYS A 447 -31.43 0.20 -6.43
CA LYS A 447 -31.74 -1.22 -6.52
C LYS A 447 -30.98 -1.94 -7.65
N ASP A 448 -30.39 -1.19 -8.60
CA ASP A 448 -29.74 -1.74 -9.79
C ASP A 448 -28.32 -2.28 -9.52
N LEU A 449 -27.80 -2.15 -8.30
CA LEU A 449 -26.47 -2.63 -7.93
C LEU A 449 -26.44 -4.15 -7.75
N ASP A 450 -25.83 -4.86 -8.71
CA ASP A 450 -25.46 -6.27 -8.58
C ASP A 450 -24.14 -6.41 -7.82
N ILE A 451 -24.24 -6.32 -6.49
CA ILE A 451 -23.14 -6.53 -5.55
C ILE A 451 -23.44 -7.70 -4.60
N SER A 452 -22.39 -8.43 -4.23
CA SER A 452 -22.48 -9.68 -3.48
C SER A 452 -21.26 -9.92 -2.59
N LEU A 453 -21.40 -10.75 -1.56
CA LEU A 453 -20.33 -11.19 -0.66
C LEU A 453 -19.67 -12.46 -1.18
N LYS A 454 -18.34 -12.45 -1.28
CA LYS A 454 -17.56 -13.67 -1.44
C LYS A 454 -16.87 -13.99 -0.13
N TRP A 455 -17.15 -15.19 0.38
CA TRP A 455 -16.54 -15.67 1.62
C TRP A 455 -15.01 -15.67 1.52
N PRO A 456 -14.29 -15.26 2.59
CA PRO A 456 -14.82 -14.88 3.90
C PRO A 456 -15.14 -13.39 4.08
N ASN A 457 -14.59 -12.51 3.26
CA ASN A 457 -14.49 -11.09 3.62
C ASN A 457 -14.45 -10.13 2.42
N ASP A 458 -14.79 -10.59 1.22
CA ASP A 458 -14.69 -9.78 0.00
C ASP A 458 -16.08 -9.33 -0.49
N ILE A 459 -16.12 -8.13 -1.07
CA ILE A 459 -17.30 -7.60 -1.77
C ILE A 459 -16.99 -7.59 -3.26
N TYR A 460 -17.89 -8.17 -4.05
CA TYR A 460 -17.79 -8.24 -5.51
C TYR A 460 -18.95 -7.50 -6.15
N ALA A 461 -18.70 -6.96 -7.33
CA ALA A 461 -19.71 -6.42 -8.21
C ALA A 461 -19.69 -7.14 -9.56
N ARG A 462 -20.85 -7.21 -10.21
CA ARG A 462 -20.94 -7.66 -11.60
C ARG A 462 -20.88 -6.48 -12.54
N LYS A 463 -19.94 -6.52 -13.48
CA LYS A 463 -19.80 -5.56 -14.58
C LYS A 463 -19.56 -6.32 -15.88
N ASP A 464 -20.38 -6.08 -16.89
CA ASP A 464 -20.26 -6.73 -18.21
C ASP A 464 -20.16 -8.27 -18.11
N GLY A 465 -20.97 -8.86 -17.24
CA GLY A 465 -20.99 -10.31 -16.97
C GLY A 465 -19.84 -10.84 -16.10
N LYS A 466 -18.83 -10.03 -15.79
CA LYS A 466 -17.67 -10.42 -14.97
C LYS A 466 -17.85 -10.04 -13.50
N LEU A 467 -17.42 -10.93 -12.60
CA LEU A 467 -17.37 -10.65 -11.16
C LEU A 467 -16.02 -10.02 -10.80
N LEU A 468 -16.05 -8.79 -10.30
CA LEU A 468 -14.88 -7.99 -9.96
C LEU A 468 -14.90 -7.63 -8.48
N LYS A 469 -13.79 -7.83 -7.78
CA LYS A 469 -13.67 -7.41 -6.37
C LYS A 469 -13.69 -5.89 -6.28
N ILE A 470 -14.57 -5.36 -5.46
CA ILE A 470 -14.72 -3.92 -5.18
C ILE A 470 -14.47 -3.56 -3.72
N GLY A 471 -14.38 -4.54 -2.82
CA GLY A 471 -14.17 -4.26 -1.41
C GLY A 471 -13.62 -5.43 -0.62
N GLY A 472 -13.16 -5.15 0.59
CA GLY A 472 -12.63 -6.13 1.52
C GLY A 472 -12.77 -5.67 2.96
N ILE A 473 -12.91 -6.64 3.86
CA ILE A 473 -13.12 -6.42 5.30
C ILE A 473 -12.01 -7.11 6.08
N LEU A 474 -11.53 -6.48 7.14
CA LEU A 474 -10.52 -7.00 8.04
C LEU A 474 -10.94 -6.70 9.49
N ILE A 475 -11.16 -7.75 10.28
CA ILE A 475 -11.52 -7.60 11.69
C ILE A 475 -10.34 -8.06 12.55
N ASN A 476 -9.88 -7.18 13.45
CA ASN A 476 -8.99 -7.57 14.55
C ASN A 476 -9.75 -7.44 15.87
N SER A 477 -9.64 -8.46 16.73
CA SER A 477 -10.25 -8.45 18.06
C SER A 477 -9.18 -8.45 19.15
N GLN A 478 -9.35 -7.62 20.17
CA GLN A 478 -8.58 -7.64 21.41
C GLN A 478 -9.52 -7.83 22.59
N PHE A 479 -9.09 -8.53 23.63
CA PHE A 479 -9.86 -8.66 24.86
C PHE A 479 -9.35 -7.66 25.90
N ILE A 480 -10.17 -6.67 26.25
CA ILE A 480 -9.81 -5.53 27.11
C ILE A 480 -10.92 -5.34 28.13
N ASP A 481 -10.57 -5.33 29.42
CA ASP A 481 -11.48 -5.03 30.55
C ASP A 481 -12.81 -5.81 30.51
N GLY A 482 -12.77 -7.11 30.18
CA GLY A 482 -13.97 -7.96 30.14
C GLY A 482 -14.80 -7.84 28.86
N GLN A 483 -14.30 -7.17 27.83
CA GLN A 483 -14.97 -7.00 26.54
C GLN A 483 -14.06 -7.38 25.37
N PHE A 484 -14.65 -7.88 24.30
CA PHE A 484 -14.02 -7.92 22.99
C PHE A 484 -14.12 -6.53 22.35
N VAL A 485 -12.98 -5.88 22.17
CA VAL A 485 -12.83 -4.64 21.40
C VAL A 485 -12.40 -5.02 19.98
N LEU A 486 -13.27 -4.71 19.03
CA LEU A 486 -13.16 -5.08 17.63
C LEU A 486 -12.77 -3.85 16.82
N VAL A 487 -11.65 -3.92 16.11
CA VAL A 487 -11.27 -2.93 15.10
C VAL A 487 -11.69 -3.49 13.74
N VAL A 488 -12.79 -2.94 13.22
CA VAL A 488 -13.45 -3.33 11.98
C VAL A 488 -12.93 -2.46 10.83
N GLY A 489 -11.92 -2.92 10.12
CA GLY A 489 -11.42 -2.29 8.90
C GLY A 489 -12.23 -2.69 7.68
N ALA A 490 -12.60 -1.72 6.84
CA ALA A 490 -13.21 -1.97 5.55
C ALA A 490 -12.70 -0.99 4.48
N GLY A 491 -12.50 -1.52 3.28
CA GLY A 491 -12.20 -0.76 2.07
C GLY A 491 -13.21 -1.07 0.98
N VAL A 492 -13.78 -0.05 0.35
CA VAL A 492 -14.74 -0.17 -0.77
C VAL A 492 -14.39 0.83 -1.86
N ASN A 493 -14.33 0.36 -3.09
CA ASN A 493 -14.08 1.17 -4.26
C ASN A 493 -15.34 1.96 -4.63
N ILE A 494 -15.36 3.27 -4.36
CA ILE A 494 -16.53 4.12 -4.66
C ILE A 494 -16.31 4.91 -5.96
N ASN A 495 -15.17 5.58 -6.09
CA ASN A 495 -14.84 6.51 -7.18
C ASN A 495 -13.54 6.15 -7.92
N ASN A 496 -13.09 4.89 -7.84
CA ASN A 496 -11.85 4.41 -8.43
C ASN A 496 -12.08 3.23 -9.39
N SER A 497 -12.22 3.51 -10.69
CA SER A 497 -12.50 2.50 -11.72
C SER A 497 -11.39 1.45 -11.92
N HIS A 498 -10.25 1.63 -11.27
CA HIS A 498 -9.08 0.76 -11.36
C HIS A 498 -8.54 0.41 -9.96
N PRO A 499 -7.87 -0.75 -9.78
CA PRO A 499 -7.47 -1.72 -10.82
C PRO A 499 -8.57 -2.72 -11.23
N THR A 500 -9.73 -2.69 -10.56
CA THR A 500 -10.86 -3.60 -10.83
C THR A 500 -12.05 -2.85 -11.43
N THR A 501 -12.85 -2.20 -10.57
CA THR A 501 -13.97 -1.31 -10.86
C THR A 501 -14.40 -0.65 -9.54
N CYS A 502 -15.37 0.25 -9.59
CA CYS A 502 -15.96 0.89 -8.41
C CYS A 502 -17.48 0.95 -8.49
N ILE A 503 -18.13 1.31 -7.37
CA ILE A 503 -19.58 1.50 -7.31
C ILE A 503 -20.06 2.47 -8.38
N ASN A 504 -19.41 3.63 -8.55
CA ASN A 504 -19.86 4.63 -9.51
C ASN A 504 -19.64 4.28 -10.99
N ASP A 505 -18.91 3.20 -11.30
CA ASP A 505 -18.89 2.64 -12.65
C ASP A 505 -20.19 1.89 -13.00
N LEU A 506 -20.96 1.50 -11.98
CA LEU A 506 -22.17 0.69 -12.09
C LEU A 506 -23.43 1.55 -11.95
N LEU A 507 -23.28 2.81 -11.53
CA LEU A 507 -24.38 3.72 -11.25
C LEU A 507 -24.59 4.73 -12.37
N LYS A 508 -25.86 5.00 -12.65
CA LYS A 508 -26.27 6.20 -13.41
C LYS A 508 -26.15 7.44 -12.53
N ASP A 509 -26.76 7.37 -11.35
CA ASP A 509 -26.73 8.42 -10.34
C ASP A 509 -25.64 8.14 -9.31
N LYS A 510 -24.48 8.79 -9.52
CA LYS A 510 -23.28 8.58 -8.70
C LYS A 510 -23.53 8.89 -7.22
N ILE A 511 -22.92 8.11 -6.35
CA ILE A 511 -22.90 8.32 -4.90
C ILE A 511 -21.56 8.95 -4.46
N SER A 512 -21.61 9.90 -3.53
CA SER A 512 -20.40 10.46 -2.92
C SER A 512 -19.79 9.49 -1.89
N ILE A 513 -18.52 9.68 -1.51
CA ILE A 513 -17.88 8.85 -0.47
C ILE A 513 -18.54 9.14 0.89
N GLU A 514 -18.90 10.39 1.11
CA GLU A 514 -19.59 10.92 2.27
C GLU A 514 -20.96 10.24 2.45
N THR A 515 -21.78 10.25 1.40
CA THR A 515 -23.10 9.59 1.38
C THR A 515 -22.97 8.09 1.59
N ALA A 516 -22.03 7.45 0.90
CA ALA A 516 -21.80 6.01 1.06
C ALA A 516 -21.45 5.65 2.50
N MET A 517 -20.52 6.39 3.13
CA MET A 517 -20.13 6.15 4.52
C MET A 517 -21.29 6.43 5.49
N ALA A 518 -22.05 7.50 5.30
CA ALA A 518 -23.21 7.84 6.14
C ALA A 518 -24.28 6.73 6.11
N LEU A 519 -24.58 6.19 4.91
CA LEU A 519 -25.50 5.06 4.75
C LEU A 519 -24.96 3.79 5.41
N ILE A 520 -23.66 3.50 5.26
CA ILE A 520 -23.01 2.32 5.86
C ILE A 520 -23.07 2.41 7.38
N ALA A 521 -22.69 3.55 7.98
CA ALA A 521 -22.72 3.74 9.43
C ALA A 521 -24.15 3.57 9.99
N GLY A 522 -25.14 4.21 9.37
CA GLY A 522 -26.54 4.08 9.80
C GLY A 522 -27.11 2.68 9.64
N ARG A 523 -26.75 1.96 8.57
CA ARG A 523 -27.17 0.56 8.36
C ARG A 523 -26.50 -0.37 9.36
N LEU A 524 -25.19 -0.22 9.56
CA LEU A 524 -24.42 -1.06 10.46
C LEU A 524 -24.88 -0.89 11.91
N GLU A 525 -25.16 0.33 12.38
CA GLU A 525 -25.65 0.53 13.74
C GLU A 525 -26.97 -0.21 14.02
N LYS A 526 -27.93 -0.11 13.11
CA LYS A 526 -29.21 -0.82 13.22
C LYS A 526 -28.99 -2.32 13.32
N MET A 527 -28.13 -2.87 12.46
CA MET A 527 -27.82 -4.31 12.46
C MET A 527 -27.03 -4.73 13.70
N TRP A 528 -26.07 -3.91 14.13
CA TRP A 528 -25.25 -4.14 15.32
C TRP A 528 -26.07 -4.18 16.60
N SER A 529 -27.08 -3.30 16.73
CA SER A 529 -27.98 -3.25 17.90
C SER A 529 -28.79 -4.53 18.11
N VAL A 530 -29.09 -5.27 17.04
CA VAL A 530 -29.77 -6.57 17.10
C VAL A 530 -28.75 -7.68 17.27
N PHE A 531 -27.71 -7.70 16.42
CA PHE A 531 -26.64 -8.71 16.44
C PHE A 531 -25.97 -8.85 17.82
N SER A 532 -25.66 -7.75 18.48
CA SER A 532 -25.02 -7.77 19.82
C SER A 532 -25.89 -8.47 20.88
N ARG A 533 -27.21 -8.51 20.68
CA ARG A 533 -28.17 -9.16 21.59
C ARG A 533 -28.47 -10.60 21.17
N THR A 534 -28.76 -10.85 19.89
CA THR A 534 -29.32 -12.12 19.40
C THR A 534 -28.35 -12.96 18.57
N GLY A 535 -27.17 -12.45 18.23
CA GLY A 535 -26.21 -13.11 17.36
C GLY A 535 -26.54 -12.98 15.86
N PHE A 536 -25.95 -13.84 15.03
CA PHE A 536 -26.07 -13.74 13.56
C PHE A 536 -27.33 -14.37 12.96
N GLY A 537 -28.14 -15.08 13.76
CA GLY A 537 -29.25 -15.89 13.27
C GLY A 537 -30.26 -15.12 12.40
N GLU A 538 -30.60 -13.89 12.78
CA GLU A 538 -31.56 -13.06 12.02
C GLU A 538 -31.03 -12.56 10.68
N TYR A 539 -29.72 -12.69 10.43
CA TYR A 539 -29.07 -12.24 9.20
C TYR A 539 -28.67 -13.39 8.27
N LEU A 540 -29.01 -14.63 8.61
CA LEU A 540 -28.63 -15.79 7.80
C LEU A 540 -29.25 -15.74 6.40
N ASP A 541 -30.56 -15.49 6.31
CA ASP A 541 -31.25 -15.43 5.01
C ASP A 541 -30.73 -14.28 4.16
N ASP A 542 -30.65 -13.07 4.72
CA ASP A 542 -30.06 -11.90 4.06
C ASP A 542 -28.62 -12.17 3.58
N TYR A 543 -27.82 -12.87 4.40
CA TYR A 543 -26.46 -13.24 4.04
C TYR A 543 -26.44 -14.24 2.87
N TYR A 544 -27.29 -15.27 2.89
CA TYR A 544 -27.38 -16.25 1.81
C TYR A 544 -27.86 -15.61 0.49
N GLU A 545 -28.79 -14.65 0.54
CA GLU A 545 -29.19 -13.88 -0.65
C GLU A 545 -28.05 -13.03 -1.21
N ALA A 546 -27.22 -12.45 -0.33
CA ALA A 546 -26.08 -11.64 -0.74
C ALA A 546 -24.84 -12.48 -1.11
N TRP A 547 -24.80 -13.77 -0.77
CA TRP A 547 -23.62 -14.60 -0.91
C TRP A 547 -23.41 -15.09 -2.34
N LEU A 548 -22.18 -14.98 -2.85
CA LEU A 548 -21.73 -15.66 -4.06
C LEU A 548 -21.36 -17.10 -3.72
N PRO A 549 -22.11 -18.10 -4.22
CA PRO A 549 -21.71 -19.49 -4.08
C PRO A 549 -20.32 -19.69 -4.68
N ALA A 550 -19.53 -20.61 -4.13
CA ALA A 550 -18.28 -21.00 -4.75
C ALA A 550 -18.56 -21.40 -6.21
N ILE A 551 -17.97 -20.67 -7.17
CA ILE A 551 -17.97 -21.09 -8.57
C ILE A 551 -17.32 -22.47 -8.56
N LYS A 552 -18.09 -23.52 -8.88
CA LYS A 552 -17.52 -24.84 -9.17
C LYS A 552 -16.53 -24.62 -10.30
N LYS A 553 -15.23 -24.69 -9.98
CA LYS A 553 -14.13 -24.54 -10.93
C LYS A 553 -14.21 -25.63 -11.99
#